data_AF-A0A284QUB1-F1
#
_entry.id   AF-A0A284QUB1-F1
#
_cell.length_a   1.000
_cell.length_b   1.000
_cell.length_c   1.000
_cell.angle_alpha   90.00
_cell.angle_beta   90.00
_cell.angle_gamma   90.00
#
_symmetry.space_group_name_H-M   'P 1'
#
loop_
_entity.id
_entity.type
_entity.pdbx_description
1 polymer ?
#
loop_
_entity_poly.entity_id
_entity_poly.type
_entity_poly.pdbx_seq_one_letter_code
_entity_poly.pdbx_strand_id
1 'polypeptide(L)'
;MQAVWARYLGRSTEKLKQGIYDAVHMTGADIPSRAPRTLFSFNTRDDIRQFLTGCDADIGGTSTVHFDLDESPKHNAAIGRAATGVFHGDMRLAVKTGMEGQIKGGYAAIQSKRRPTLFGDILEEIEYHSYLALRVRVAGDPSTHNSYFVNVQTDSMVQNDLWQHRLYFKRNDNTWEDIFIPFENFVRTNYGQIAEIKSVMNRRKLRSINISLLGGHSGVSGKYELGIDSIRMVNEEDVKYPLVGAYHFTTGIILSLIYLKANQNNEKTSDQGDSNWKDLY
;
A
#
# COMPACT_ATOMS: atom_id res chain seq x y z
N MET A 1 -31.86 1.94 -4.40
CA MET A 1 -31.91 0.76 -3.50
C MET A 1 -31.89 -0.57 -4.25
N GLN A 2 -32.75 -0.82 -5.25
CA GLN A 2 -32.85 -2.11 -5.95
C GLN A 2 -31.53 -2.62 -6.59
N ALA A 3 -30.72 -1.74 -7.20
CA ALA A 3 -29.46 -2.12 -7.85
C ALA A 3 -28.36 -2.59 -6.90
N VAL A 4 -28.40 -2.15 -5.63
CA VAL A 4 -27.44 -2.56 -4.60
C VAL A 4 -27.78 -3.98 -4.14
N TRP A 5 -29.05 -4.24 -3.84
CA TRP A 5 -29.56 -5.57 -3.48
C TRP A 5 -29.32 -6.63 -4.55
N ALA A 6 -29.51 -6.28 -5.83
CA ALA A 6 -29.20 -7.18 -6.94
C ALA A 6 -27.71 -7.59 -6.98
N ARG A 7 -26.79 -6.65 -6.69
CA ARG A 7 -25.35 -6.95 -6.61
C ARG A 7 -24.97 -7.82 -5.42
N TYR A 8 -25.61 -7.61 -4.26
CA TYR A 8 -25.44 -8.47 -3.08
C TYR A 8 -25.90 -9.90 -3.36
N LEU A 9 -27.10 -10.06 -3.93
CA LEU A 9 -27.65 -11.36 -4.30
C LEU A 9 -26.80 -12.08 -5.34
N GLY A 10 -26.31 -11.37 -6.37
CA GLY A 10 -25.41 -11.92 -7.38
C GLY A 10 -24.16 -12.56 -6.75
N ARG A 11 -23.45 -11.81 -5.90
CA ARG A 11 -22.24 -12.32 -5.20
C ARG A 11 -22.55 -13.47 -4.25
N SER A 12 -23.70 -13.42 -3.56
CA SER A 12 -24.15 -14.52 -2.71
C SER A 12 -24.42 -15.80 -3.51
N THR A 13 -25.02 -15.69 -4.71
CA THR A 13 -25.24 -16.85 -5.58
C THR A 13 -23.93 -17.42 -6.15
N GLU A 14 -22.95 -16.58 -6.47
CA GLU A 14 -21.61 -17.04 -6.87
C GLU A 14 -20.92 -17.79 -5.74
N LYS A 15 -20.96 -17.28 -4.50
CA LYS A 15 -20.38 -17.97 -3.34
C LYS A 15 -21.09 -19.27 -3.02
N LEU A 16 -22.40 -19.34 -3.15
CA LEU A 16 -23.15 -20.59 -2.99
C LEU A 16 -22.77 -21.62 -4.05
N LYS A 17 -22.68 -21.20 -5.33
CA LYS A 17 -22.23 -22.06 -6.42
C LYS A 17 -20.80 -22.55 -6.19
N GLN A 18 -19.90 -21.67 -5.74
CA GLN A 18 -18.52 -22.02 -5.41
C GLN A 18 -18.48 -23.02 -4.25
N GLY A 19 -19.22 -22.79 -3.16
CA GLY A 19 -19.27 -23.72 -2.03
C GLY A 19 -19.87 -25.09 -2.40
N ILE A 20 -20.87 -25.14 -3.29
CA ILE A 20 -21.41 -26.40 -3.82
C ILE A 20 -20.39 -27.11 -4.70
N TYR A 21 -19.71 -26.37 -5.59
CA TYR A 21 -18.62 -26.92 -6.41
C TYR A 21 -17.52 -27.50 -5.52
N ASP A 22 -17.09 -26.75 -4.50
CA ASP A 22 -16.01 -27.13 -3.61
C ASP A 22 -16.36 -28.39 -2.79
N ALA A 23 -17.63 -28.51 -2.36
CA ALA A 23 -18.14 -29.67 -1.64
C ALA A 23 -18.26 -30.92 -2.53
N VAL A 24 -18.75 -30.76 -3.77
CA VAL A 24 -18.87 -31.85 -4.76
C VAL A 24 -17.50 -32.39 -5.15
N HIS A 25 -16.49 -31.53 -5.27
CA HIS A 25 -15.12 -31.93 -5.61
C HIS A 25 -14.27 -32.35 -4.41
N MET A 26 -14.84 -32.34 -3.18
CA MET A 26 -14.11 -32.60 -1.93
C MET A 26 -12.81 -31.79 -1.78
N THR A 27 -12.76 -30.62 -2.40
CA THR A 27 -11.60 -29.71 -2.45
C THR A 27 -11.14 -29.22 -1.07
N GLY A 28 -11.95 -29.45 -0.02
CA GLY A 28 -11.58 -29.19 1.37
C GLY A 28 -10.51 -30.14 1.95
N ALA A 29 -10.16 -31.22 1.23
CA ALA A 29 -9.08 -32.15 1.59
C ALA A 29 -7.76 -31.90 0.83
N ASP A 30 -7.76 -30.98 -0.14
CA ASP A 30 -6.57 -30.66 -0.92
C ASP A 30 -5.62 -29.74 -0.14
N ILE A 31 -4.32 -29.94 -0.36
CA ILE A 31 -3.30 -29.04 0.19
C ILE A 31 -3.54 -27.64 -0.38
N PRO A 32 -3.65 -26.59 0.46
CA PRO A 32 -3.89 -25.23 -0.01
C PRO A 32 -2.85 -24.80 -1.05
N SER A 33 -3.34 -24.29 -2.18
CA SER A 33 -2.47 -23.95 -3.32
C SER A 33 -1.47 -22.86 -2.96
N ARG A 34 -0.19 -23.15 -3.22
CA ARG A 34 0.94 -22.22 -3.08
C ARG A 34 1.32 -21.52 -4.38
N ALA A 35 0.63 -21.82 -5.48
CA ALA A 35 0.91 -21.21 -6.78
C ALA A 35 0.65 -19.69 -6.74
N PRO A 36 1.35 -18.88 -7.57
CA PRO A 36 1.08 -17.46 -7.72
C PRO A 36 -0.40 -17.19 -7.97
N ARG A 37 -0.97 -16.23 -7.24
CA ARG A 37 -2.34 -15.76 -7.48
C ARG A 37 -2.36 -14.26 -7.67
N THR A 38 -3.08 -13.81 -8.68
CA THR A 38 -3.36 -12.38 -8.90
C THR A 38 -4.54 -11.97 -8.03
N LEU A 39 -4.32 -10.97 -7.17
CA LEU A 39 -5.37 -10.38 -6.33
C LEU A 39 -6.10 -9.26 -7.08
N PHE A 40 -5.35 -8.43 -7.81
CA PHE A 40 -5.90 -7.36 -8.63
C PHE A 40 -5.13 -7.25 -9.95
N SER A 41 -5.85 -7.21 -11.07
CA SER A 41 -5.38 -6.68 -12.35
C SER A 41 -5.84 -5.23 -12.50
N PHE A 42 -5.21 -4.49 -13.39
CA PHE A 42 -5.54 -3.10 -13.68
C PHE A 42 -5.60 -2.84 -15.19
N ASN A 43 -6.02 -3.84 -15.97
CA ASN A 43 -5.90 -3.79 -17.43
C ASN A 43 -7.23 -3.44 -18.12
N THR A 44 -8.30 -3.22 -17.34
CA THR A 44 -9.62 -2.87 -17.87
C THR A 44 -10.27 -1.76 -17.06
N ARG A 45 -11.29 -1.09 -17.63
CA ARG A 45 -12.06 -0.07 -16.90
C ARG A 45 -12.81 -0.64 -15.70
N ASP A 46 -13.23 -1.90 -15.77
CA ASP A 46 -13.89 -2.57 -14.65
C ASP A 46 -12.92 -2.86 -13.50
N ASP A 47 -11.65 -3.12 -13.80
CA ASP A 47 -10.61 -3.18 -12.77
C ASP A 47 -10.46 -1.84 -12.03
N ILE A 48 -10.35 -0.73 -12.77
CA ILE A 48 -10.24 0.61 -12.17
C ILE A 48 -11.46 0.93 -11.31
N ARG A 49 -12.67 0.55 -11.75
CA ARG A 49 -13.92 0.74 -11.00
C ARG A 49 -13.97 -0.05 -9.69
N GLN A 50 -13.07 -0.99 -9.43
CA GLN A 50 -12.96 -1.69 -8.14
C GLN A 50 -12.27 -0.83 -7.08
N PHE A 51 -11.73 0.34 -7.45
CA PHE A 51 -11.03 1.22 -6.53
C PHE A 51 -11.80 2.53 -6.30
N LEU A 52 -11.53 3.13 -5.14
CA LEU A 52 -11.96 4.46 -4.74
C LEU A 52 -10.73 5.34 -4.64
N THR A 53 -10.83 6.58 -5.09
CA THR A 53 -9.82 7.62 -4.89
C THR A 53 -10.16 8.45 -3.66
N GLY A 54 -9.15 8.96 -2.96
CA GLY A 54 -9.34 9.95 -1.90
C GLY A 54 -8.05 10.75 -1.68
N CYS A 55 -8.18 12.02 -1.30
CA CYS A 55 -7.03 12.88 -1.01
C CYS A 55 -7.38 13.89 0.09
N ASP A 56 -6.38 14.66 0.52
CA ASP A 56 -6.57 15.70 1.53
C ASP A 56 -7.60 16.78 1.15
N ALA A 57 -7.95 16.92 -0.14
CA ALA A 57 -8.95 17.89 -0.58
C ALA A 57 -10.34 17.66 0.03
N ASP A 58 -10.64 16.40 0.39
CA ASP A 58 -11.88 16.00 1.06
C ASP A 58 -12.01 16.62 2.46
N ILE A 59 -10.89 16.97 3.09
CA ILE A 59 -10.84 17.54 4.45
C ILE A 59 -10.32 18.99 4.46
N GLY A 60 -10.11 19.61 3.31
CA GLY A 60 -9.68 21.01 3.18
C GLY A 60 -8.26 21.22 2.67
N GLY A 61 -7.54 20.17 2.28
CA GLY A 61 -6.29 20.24 1.55
C GLY A 61 -6.47 20.70 0.10
N THR A 62 -5.38 20.70 -0.65
CA THR A 62 -5.35 21.17 -2.05
C THR A 62 -4.71 20.18 -3.02
N SER A 63 -4.39 18.96 -2.57
CA SER A 63 -3.87 17.89 -3.44
C SER A 63 -4.95 17.40 -4.41
N THR A 64 -4.51 16.80 -5.51
CA THR A 64 -5.39 16.16 -6.49
C THR A 64 -5.14 14.65 -6.54
N VAL A 65 -6.16 13.90 -6.95
CA VAL A 65 -6.08 12.45 -7.09
C VAL A 65 -6.90 11.96 -8.27
N HIS A 66 -6.27 11.11 -9.07
CA HIS A 66 -6.89 10.45 -10.20
C HIS A 66 -6.46 8.99 -10.24
N PHE A 67 -7.37 8.14 -10.70
CA PHE A 67 -7.08 6.75 -10.96
C PHE A 67 -7.78 6.32 -12.25
N ASP A 68 -6.99 6.23 -13.31
CA ASP A 68 -7.48 6.07 -14.67
C ASP A 68 -6.86 4.84 -15.34
N LEU A 69 -7.33 4.53 -16.55
CA LEU A 69 -6.76 3.50 -17.40
C LEU A 69 -5.83 4.17 -18.43
N ASP A 70 -4.54 3.83 -18.37
CA ASP A 70 -3.52 4.23 -19.33
C ASP A 70 -3.43 3.21 -20.46
N GLU A 71 -3.84 3.60 -21.66
CA GLU A 71 -3.82 2.78 -22.89
C GLU A 71 -2.60 3.08 -23.78
N SER A 72 -1.61 3.84 -23.28
CA SER A 72 -0.43 4.26 -24.04
C SER A 72 0.49 3.08 -24.39
N PRO A 73 0.73 2.81 -25.69
CA PRO A 73 1.70 1.79 -26.10
C PRO A 73 3.12 2.09 -25.62
N LYS A 74 3.48 3.37 -25.47
CA LYS A 74 4.79 3.79 -24.95
C LYS A 74 5.08 3.22 -23.57
N HIS A 75 4.05 3.14 -22.72
CA HIS A 75 4.18 2.61 -21.38
C HIS A 75 4.00 1.09 -21.35
N ASN A 76 3.05 0.56 -22.15
CA ASN A 76 2.54 -0.79 -21.91
C ASN A 76 3.11 -1.87 -22.84
N ALA A 77 3.68 -1.49 -24.00
CA ALA A 77 4.21 -2.46 -24.97
C ALA A 77 5.31 -3.34 -24.37
N ALA A 78 6.16 -2.78 -23.51
CA ALA A 78 7.27 -3.50 -22.86
C ALA A 78 6.80 -4.65 -21.93
N ILE A 79 5.54 -4.62 -21.49
CA ILE A 79 4.95 -5.66 -20.64
C ILE A 79 3.83 -6.43 -21.36
N GLY A 80 3.68 -6.24 -22.67
CA GLY A 80 2.68 -6.94 -23.47
C GLY A 80 1.24 -6.63 -23.06
N ARG A 81 0.98 -5.43 -22.51
CA ARG A 81 -0.37 -5.00 -22.12
C ARG A 81 -0.90 -3.96 -23.08
N ALA A 82 -2.21 -4.01 -23.34
CA ALA A 82 -2.91 -2.94 -24.04
C ALA A 82 -3.13 -1.74 -23.12
N ALA A 83 -3.43 -2.00 -21.83
CA ALA A 83 -3.73 -0.98 -20.86
C ALA A 83 -3.28 -1.37 -19.45
N THR A 84 -3.03 -0.36 -18.61
CA THR A 84 -2.69 -0.50 -17.18
C THR A 84 -3.34 0.60 -16.36
N GLY A 85 -3.46 0.42 -15.04
CA GLY A 85 -3.95 1.47 -14.16
C GLY A 85 -2.88 2.54 -13.96
N VAL A 86 -3.29 3.79 -13.83
CA VAL A 86 -2.40 4.90 -13.49
C VAL A 86 -2.99 5.70 -12.33
N PHE A 87 -2.27 5.71 -11.21
CA PHE A 87 -2.55 6.55 -10.05
C PHE A 87 -1.71 7.81 -10.15
N HIS A 88 -2.34 8.97 -10.34
CA HIS A 88 -1.64 10.21 -10.62
C HIS A 88 -2.33 11.45 -10.04
N GLY A 89 -1.56 12.53 -9.96
CA GLY A 89 -2.05 13.81 -9.51
C GLY A 89 -0.91 14.76 -9.15
N ASP A 90 -1.26 15.77 -8.36
CA ASP A 90 -0.37 16.80 -7.83
C ASP A 90 -0.50 16.83 -6.30
N MET A 91 0.58 16.48 -5.61
CA MET A 91 0.69 16.44 -4.17
C MET A 91 1.01 17.83 -3.65
N ARG A 92 0.10 18.40 -2.85
CA ARG A 92 0.23 19.75 -2.30
C ARG A 92 0.10 19.74 -0.79
N LEU A 93 0.90 20.57 -0.14
CA LEU A 93 0.90 20.71 1.32
C LEU A 93 -0.02 21.85 1.79
N ALA A 94 -0.39 22.74 0.87
CA ALA A 94 -1.28 23.85 1.16
C ALA A 94 -2.68 23.36 1.50
N VAL A 95 -3.34 24.12 2.37
CA VAL A 95 -4.72 23.91 2.80
C VAL A 95 -5.55 25.13 2.41
N LYS A 96 -6.87 24.99 2.39
CA LYS A 96 -7.78 26.10 2.12
C LYS A 96 -7.63 27.18 3.21
N THR A 97 -7.85 28.42 2.81
CA THR A 97 -7.82 29.57 3.72
C THR A 97 -8.76 29.36 4.91
N GLY A 98 -8.24 29.56 6.12
CA GLY A 98 -8.94 29.37 7.39
C GLY A 98 -8.76 27.96 7.99
N MET A 99 -8.10 27.04 7.29
CA MET A 99 -7.82 25.67 7.76
C MET A 99 -6.35 25.49 8.18
N GLU A 100 -5.54 26.53 8.10
CA GLU A 100 -4.14 26.51 8.50
C GLU A 100 -3.99 26.12 9.98
N GLY A 101 -3.11 25.17 10.28
CA GLY A 101 -2.88 24.65 11.62
C GLY A 101 -3.96 23.68 12.14
N GLN A 102 -5.11 23.57 11.47
CA GLN A 102 -6.19 22.65 11.85
C GLN A 102 -6.05 21.29 11.16
N ILE A 103 -5.62 21.30 9.89
CA ILE A 103 -5.36 20.09 9.12
C ILE A 103 -3.95 20.15 8.52
N LYS A 104 -3.44 18.96 8.21
CA LYS A 104 -2.17 18.78 7.52
C LYS A 104 -2.42 18.25 6.13
N GLY A 105 -2.14 19.06 5.12
CA GLY A 105 -2.16 18.64 3.72
C GLY A 105 -1.04 17.65 3.40
N GLY A 106 -1.11 17.05 2.23
CA GLY A 106 -0.12 16.13 1.70
C GLY A 106 -0.53 14.65 1.75
N TYR A 107 -1.73 14.32 1.27
CA TYR A 107 -2.20 12.93 1.15
C TYR A 107 -2.99 12.67 -0.14
N ALA A 108 -2.74 11.53 -0.77
CA ALA A 108 -3.58 10.96 -1.83
C ALA A 108 -3.54 9.43 -1.79
N ALA A 109 -4.63 8.76 -2.16
CA ALA A 109 -4.68 7.30 -2.18
C ALA A 109 -5.72 6.73 -3.14
N ILE A 110 -5.47 5.47 -3.49
CA ILE A 110 -6.44 4.55 -4.07
C ILE A 110 -6.71 3.41 -3.10
N GLN A 111 -7.98 3.04 -2.95
CA GLN A 111 -8.43 2.03 -2.01
C GLN A 111 -9.30 0.99 -2.72
N SER A 112 -9.01 -0.29 -2.54
CA SER A 112 -9.87 -1.35 -3.08
C SER A 112 -11.23 -1.35 -2.37
N LYS A 113 -12.31 -1.45 -3.14
CA LYS A 113 -13.68 -1.49 -2.62
C LYS A 113 -13.89 -2.77 -1.83
N ARG A 114 -14.56 -2.64 -0.69
CA ARG A 114 -15.08 -3.80 0.03
C ARG A 114 -16.01 -4.61 -0.86
N ARG A 115 -15.97 -5.92 -0.71
CA ARG A 115 -16.82 -6.87 -1.43
C ARG A 115 -17.80 -7.54 -0.45
N PRO A 116 -18.79 -6.81 0.08
CA PRO A 116 -19.75 -7.38 1.01
C PRO A 116 -20.73 -8.32 0.29
N THR A 117 -21.14 -9.38 0.98
CA THR A 117 -22.19 -10.35 0.61
C THR A 117 -23.22 -10.45 1.73
N LEU A 118 -24.33 -11.17 1.53
CA LEU A 118 -25.32 -11.42 2.59
C LEU A 118 -24.75 -12.22 3.79
N PHE A 119 -23.60 -12.88 3.61
CA PHE A 119 -22.94 -13.70 4.63
C PHE A 119 -21.64 -13.06 5.17
N GLY A 120 -21.44 -11.76 4.94
CA GLY A 120 -20.23 -11.04 5.31
C GLY A 120 -19.37 -10.64 4.12
N ASP A 121 -18.19 -10.06 4.37
CA ASP A 121 -17.27 -9.65 3.32
C ASP A 121 -16.56 -10.83 2.66
N ILE A 122 -16.33 -10.76 1.35
CA ILE A 122 -15.39 -11.64 0.66
C ILE A 122 -13.98 -11.25 1.11
N LEU A 123 -13.37 -12.12 1.91
CA LEU A 123 -12.01 -12.00 2.38
C LEU A 123 -11.11 -12.94 1.59
N GLU A 124 -9.88 -12.52 1.36
CA GLU A 124 -8.85 -13.33 0.70
C GLU A 124 -7.97 -14.01 1.75
N GLU A 125 -7.70 -15.30 1.54
CA GLU A 125 -6.68 -16.01 2.29
C GLU A 125 -5.34 -15.89 1.55
N ILE A 126 -4.33 -15.42 2.28
CA ILE A 126 -2.97 -15.16 1.79
C ILE A 126 -1.90 -15.86 2.65
N GLU A 127 -2.29 -16.71 3.61
CA GLU A 127 -1.37 -17.37 4.55
C GLU A 127 -0.31 -18.25 3.86
N TYR A 128 -0.66 -18.84 2.71
CA TYR A 128 0.18 -19.80 1.99
C TYR A 128 1.19 -19.18 1.01
N HIS A 129 1.30 -17.86 1.01
CA HIS A 129 2.26 -17.09 0.21
C HIS A 129 3.30 -16.45 1.14
N SER A 130 4.38 -15.88 0.64
CA SER A 130 5.36 -15.17 1.50
C SER A 130 5.45 -13.69 1.17
N TYR A 131 5.10 -13.32 -0.07
CA TYR A 131 5.29 -11.98 -0.59
C TYR A 131 4.02 -11.42 -1.21
N LEU A 132 3.82 -10.12 -1.02
CA LEU A 132 2.98 -9.31 -1.88
C LEU A 132 3.86 -8.78 -3.03
N ALA A 133 3.49 -9.10 -4.26
CA ALA A 133 4.19 -8.66 -5.46
C ALA A 133 3.38 -7.59 -6.19
N LEU A 134 4.02 -6.46 -6.48
CA LEU A 134 3.43 -5.36 -7.25
C LEU A 134 4.23 -5.16 -8.53
N ARG A 135 3.56 -5.22 -9.69
CA ARG A 135 4.13 -4.83 -10.98
C ARG A 135 3.80 -3.36 -11.24
N VAL A 136 4.80 -2.48 -11.12
CA VAL A 136 4.61 -1.03 -11.08
C VAL A 136 5.62 -0.28 -11.95
N ARG A 137 5.28 0.96 -12.31
CA ARG A 137 6.12 1.90 -13.06
C ARG A 137 6.01 3.27 -12.38
N VAL A 138 7.08 3.75 -11.77
CA VAL A 138 7.09 5.06 -11.09
C VAL A 138 7.46 6.19 -12.06
N ALA A 139 6.74 7.30 -11.97
CA ALA A 139 6.94 8.53 -12.74
C ALA A 139 6.51 9.76 -11.92
N GLY A 140 6.54 10.93 -12.57
CA GLY A 140 6.31 12.22 -11.91
C GLY A 140 7.62 12.84 -11.41
N ASP A 141 7.51 13.73 -10.42
CA ASP A 141 8.65 14.43 -9.86
C ASP A 141 9.46 13.47 -8.95
N PRO A 142 10.80 13.40 -9.10
CA PRO A 142 11.63 12.49 -8.32
C PRO A 142 11.52 12.63 -6.80
N SER A 143 11.15 13.82 -6.32
CA SER A 143 10.88 14.08 -4.89
C SER A 143 9.76 13.20 -4.32
N THR A 144 8.82 12.77 -5.17
CA THR A 144 7.63 11.98 -4.76
C THR A 144 7.88 10.48 -4.72
N HIS A 145 8.95 9.98 -5.36
CA HIS A 145 9.16 8.53 -5.54
C HIS A 145 9.32 7.78 -4.21
N ASN A 146 9.84 8.45 -3.19
CA ASN A 146 10.00 7.87 -1.87
C ASN A 146 8.76 8.06 -0.98
N SER A 147 7.64 8.55 -1.48
CA SER A 147 6.44 8.84 -0.67
C SER A 147 5.30 7.84 -0.86
N TYR A 148 5.52 6.77 -1.63
CA TYR A 148 4.49 5.75 -1.87
C TYR A 148 4.48 4.66 -0.79
N PHE A 149 3.29 4.23 -0.41
CA PHE A 149 3.04 3.17 0.57
C PHE A 149 1.96 2.22 0.07
N VAL A 150 2.14 0.95 0.37
CA VAL A 150 1.09 -0.06 0.27
C VAL A 150 0.49 -0.26 1.65
N ASN A 151 -0.83 -0.27 1.70
CA ASN A 151 -1.57 -0.49 2.92
C ASN A 151 -2.47 -1.71 2.79
N VAL A 152 -2.42 -2.58 3.78
CA VAL A 152 -3.15 -3.84 3.86
C VAL A 152 -4.07 -3.78 5.06
N GLN A 153 -5.37 -3.95 4.83
CA GLN A 153 -6.34 -4.09 5.92
C GLN A 153 -6.69 -5.57 6.06
N THR A 154 -6.56 -6.09 7.28
CA THR A 154 -7.04 -7.43 7.65
C THR A 154 -8.21 -7.30 8.61
N ASP A 155 -8.99 -8.36 8.75
CA ASP A 155 -9.99 -8.44 9.81
C ASP A 155 -9.29 -8.45 11.19
N SER A 156 -9.53 -7.40 11.98
CA SER A 156 -8.97 -7.18 13.31
C SER A 156 -10.10 -6.72 14.24
N MET A 157 -9.98 -7.06 15.53
CA MET A 157 -10.90 -6.57 16.57
C MET A 157 -10.75 -5.06 16.79
N VAL A 158 -9.57 -4.51 16.48
CA VAL A 158 -9.29 -3.08 16.59
C VAL A 158 -9.71 -2.38 15.30
N GLN A 159 -10.68 -1.50 15.41
CA GLN A 159 -11.12 -0.65 14.32
C GLN A 159 -9.95 0.26 13.87
N ASN A 160 -9.73 0.36 12.56
CA ASN A 160 -8.68 1.19 11.92
C ASN A 160 -7.23 0.66 11.96
N ASP A 161 -7.01 -0.60 12.35
CA ASP A 161 -5.70 -1.23 12.14
C ASP A 161 -5.37 -1.31 10.63
N LEU A 162 -4.17 -0.85 10.29
CA LEU A 162 -3.66 -0.83 8.93
C LEU A 162 -2.20 -1.30 8.91
N TRP A 163 -1.92 -2.31 8.12
CA TRP A 163 -0.57 -2.78 7.88
C TRP A 163 0.04 -1.96 6.75
N GLN A 164 1.14 -1.27 7.00
CA GLN A 164 1.73 -0.35 6.05
C GLN A 164 3.16 -0.75 5.71
N HIS A 165 3.52 -0.62 4.44
CA HIS A 165 4.89 -0.79 3.96
C HIS A 165 5.20 0.27 2.91
N ARG A 166 6.37 0.90 2.99
CA ARG A 166 6.84 1.87 2.01
C ARG A 166 7.26 1.17 0.72
N LEU A 167 6.89 1.71 -0.44
CA LEU A 167 7.41 1.20 -1.71
C LEU A 167 8.83 1.74 -1.93
N TYR A 168 9.75 0.83 -2.21
CA TYR A 168 11.12 1.15 -2.60
C TYR A 168 11.29 0.76 -4.07
N PHE A 169 11.40 1.77 -4.92
CA PHE A 169 11.63 1.58 -6.35
C PHE A 169 13.13 1.38 -6.61
N LYS A 170 13.48 0.37 -7.39
CA LYS A 170 14.87 0.17 -7.86
C LYS A 170 15.13 0.98 -9.11
N ARG A 171 14.07 1.37 -9.83
CA ARG A 171 14.13 2.12 -11.07
C ARG A 171 13.50 3.49 -10.90
N ASN A 172 14.03 4.47 -11.63
CA ASN A 172 13.53 5.84 -11.66
C ASN A 172 13.48 6.40 -13.10
N ASP A 173 13.58 5.52 -14.09
CA ASP A 173 13.63 5.80 -15.53
C ASP A 173 12.27 5.62 -16.22
N ASN A 174 11.19 5.61 -15.44
CA ASN A 174 9.83 5.37 -15.93
C ASN A 174 9.66 4.00 -16.63
N THR A 175 10.35 2.97 -16.15
CA THR A 175 10.19 1.59 -16.62
C THR A 175 9.52 0.69 -15.59
N TRP A 176 8.95 -0.42 -16.06
CA TRP A 176 8.25 -1.38 -15.21
C TRP A 176 9.22 -2.23 -14.38
N GLU A 177 8.92 -2.38 -13.09
CA GLU A 177 9.59 -3.29 -12.18
C GLU A 177 8.60 -4.11 -11.35
N ASP A 178 9.06 -5.25 -10.83
CA ASP A 178 8.35 -6.01 -9.81
C ASP A 178 8.95 -5.70 -8.43
N ILE A 179 8.09 -5.24 -7.52
CA ILE A 179 8.44 -5.04 -6.11
C ILE A 179 7.84 -6.19 -5.31
N PHE A 180 8.68 -6.92 -4.58
CA PHE A 180 8.28 -8.02 -3.71
C PHE A 180 8.43 -7.59 -2.26
N ILE A 181 7.33 -7.64 -1.51
CA ILE A 181 7.26 -7.21 -0.11
C ILE A 181 6.93 -8.41 0.75
N PRO A 182 7.84 -8.89 1.62
CA PRO A 182 7.51 -9.90 2.61
C PRO A 182 6.34 -9.42 3.47
N PHE A 183 5.33 -10.26 3.70
CA PHE A 183 4.20 -9.88 4.55
C PHE A 183 4.63 -9.54 5.99
N GLU A 184 5.72 -10.13 6.46
CA GLU A 184 6.34 -9.85 7.77
C GLU A 184 6.97 -8.45 7.87
N ASN A 185 7.29 -7.80 6.75
CA ASN A 185 7.88 -6.46 6.76
C ASN A 185 6.83 -5.36 6.92
N PHE A 186 5.54 -5.67 6.81
CA PHE A 186 4.50 -4.68 7.03
C PHE A 186 4.45 -4.29 8.51
N VAL A 187 4.46 -2.98 8.75
CA VAL A 187 4.35 -2.42 10.09
C VAL A 187 2.90 -2.11 10.38
N ARG A 188 2.38 -2.60 11.51
CA ARG A 188 1.04 -2.26 11.94
C ARG A 188 0.99 -0.80 12.40
N THR A 189 0.03 -0.06 11.88
CA THR A 189 -0.27 1.31 12.25
C THR A 189 -1.71 1.43 12.70
N ASN A 190 -1.97 2.35 13.62
CA ASN A 190 -3.29 2.74 14.08
C ASN A 190 -3.36 4.27 14.04
N TYR A 191 -4.32 4.83 13.30
CA TYR A 191 -4.39 6.27 12.98
C TYR A 191 -3.07 6.87 12.45
N GLY A 192 -2.30 6.08 11.68
CA GLY A 192 -1.01 6.51 11.14
C GLY A 192 0.15 6.52 12.14
N GLN A 193 -0.07 6.10 13.38
CA GLN A 193 0.99 5.89 14.38
C GLN A 193 1.36 4.41 14.45
N ILE A 194 2.63 4.09 14.72
CA ILE A 194 3.07 2.70 14.86
C ILE A 194 2.40 2.09 16.08
N ALA A 195 1.76 0.93 15.90
CA ALA A 195 1.14 0.23 17.01
C ALA A 195 2.21 -0.36 17.94
N GLU A 196 2.16 -0.03 19.23
CA GLU A 196 3.15 -0.45 20.23
C GLU A 196 3.18 -1.96 20.45
N ILE A 197 2.02 -2.61 20.36
CA ILE A 197 1.92 -4.06 20.53
C ILE A 197 2.36 -4.73 19.23
N LYS A 198 3.46 -5.49 19.31
CA LYS A 198 3.85 -6.40 18.22
C LYS A 198 2.77 -7.45 18.05
N SER A 199 2.10 -7.43 16.90
CA SER A 199 1.15 -8.45 16.49
C SER A 199 1.58 -8.99 15.14
N VAL A 200 1.04 -10.16 14.76
CA VAL A 200 1.26 -10.74 13.43
C VAL A 200 0.06 -10.39 12.56
N MET A 201 0.30 -10.09 11.28
CA MET A 201 -0.77 -9.85 10.31
C MET A 201 -1.71 -11.06 10.24
N ASN A 202 -3.03 -10.82 10.30
CA ASN A 202 -4.00 -11.90 10.09
C ASN A 202 -4.10 -12.23 8.60
N ARG A 203 -3.31 -13.20 8.17
CA ARG A 203 -3.15 -13.60 6.77
C ARG A 203 -4.31 -14.44 6.20
N ARG A 204 -5.29 -14.83 7.02
CA ARG A 204 -6.48 -15.56 6.56
C ARG A 204 -7.62 -14.66 6.12
N LYS A 205 -7.57 -13.40 6.53
CA LYS A 205 -8.70 -12.48 6.45
C LYS A 205 -8.30 -11.14 5.85
N LEU A 206 -7.67 -11.19 4.67
CA LEU A 206 -7.33 -9.99 3.92
C LEU A 206 -8.62 -9.32 3.41
N ARG A 207 -8.81 -8.05 3.78
CA ARG A 207 -10.01 -7.26 3.48
C ARG A 207 -9.80 -6.32 2.31
N SER A 208 -8.67 -5.60 2.29
CA SER A 208 -8.34 -4.66 1.23
C SER A 208 -6.84 -4.45 1.10
N ILE A 209 -6.42 -4.09 -0.11
CA ILE A 209 -5.10 -3.57 -0.44
C ILE A 209 -5.28 -2.20 -1.07
N ASN A 210 -4.53 -1.22 -0.57
CA ASN A 210 -4.60 0.18 -0.95
C ASN A 210 -3.20 0.70 -1.26
N ILE A 211 -3.09 1.74 -2.07
CA ILE A 211 -1.84 2.45 -2.33
C ILE A 211 -2.04 3.92 -1.99
N SER A 212 -1.09 4.51 -1.27
CA SER A 212 -1.15 5.91 -0.86
C SER A 212 0.16 6.62 -1.11
N LEU A 213 0.08 7.92 -1.39
CA LEU A 213 1.20 8.85 -1.38
C LEU A 213 1.10 9.75 -0.15
N LEU A 214 2.16 9.79 0.67
CA LEU A 214 2.23 10.59 1.90
C LEU A 214 3.31 11.67 1.76
N GLY A 215 2.89 12.93 1.71
CA GLY A 215 3.79 14.09 1.62
C GLY A 215 3.82 14.97 2.86
N GLY A 216 2.72 14.99 3.63
CA GLY A 216 2.54 15.95 4.73
C GLY A 216 3.64 15.92 5.78
N HIS A 217 4.03 14.73 6.25
CA HIS A 217 5.06 14.61 7.29
C HIS A 217 6.49 14.86 6.80
N SER A 218 6.75 14.60 5.53
CA SER A 218 8.08 14.72 4.93
C SER A 218 8.29 16.02 4.15
N GLY A 219 7.28 16.89 4.07
CA GLY A 219 7.36 18.11 3.28
C GLY A 219 7.44 17.85 1.77
N VAL A 220 7.00 16.68 1.30
CA VAL A 220 7.08 16.28 -0.11
C VAL A 220 5.86 16.81 -0.87
N SER A 221 6.12 17.52 -1.96
CA SER A 221 5.12 18.02 -2.91
C SER A 221 5.60 17.84 -4.34
N GLY A 222 4.68 17.93 -5.30
CA GLY A 222 4.95 17.80 -6.73
C GLY A 222 4.01 16.84 -7.43
N LYS A 223 4.18 16.74 -8.75
CA LYS A 223 3.44 15.79 -9.59
C LYS A 223 3.87 14.38 -9.27
N TYR A 224 2.92 13.47 -9.19
CA TYR A 224 3.17 12.07 -8.94
C TYR A 224 2.45 11.21 -9.96
N GLU A 225 3.09 10.12 -10.37
CA GLU A 225 2.48 9.10 -11.23
C GLU A 225 2.99 7.71 -10.83
N LEU A 226 2.07 6.77 -10.71
CA LEU A 226 2.36 5.36 -10.51
C LEU A 226 1.51 4.53 -11.47
N GLY A 227 2.15 3.97 -12.48
CA GLY A 227 1.58 2.91 -13.31
C GLY A 227 1.53 1.60 -12.52
N ILE A 228 0.41 0.88 -12.61
CA ILE A 228 0.16 -0.37 -11.89
C ILE A 228 -0.44 -1.37 -12.88
N ASP A 229 0.20 -2.53 -13.05
CA ASP A 229 -0.32 -3.62 -13.87
C ASP A 229 -1.07 -4.66 -13.02
N SER A 230 -0.45 -5.09 -11.92
CA SER A 230 -0.99 -6.15 -11.09
C SER A 230 -0.48 -6.12 -9.65
N ILE A 231 -1.32 -6.63 -8.76
CA ILE A 231 -0.98 -6.99 -7.38
C ILE A 231 -1.21 -8.49 -7.24
N ARG A 232 -0.18 -9.22 -6.84
CA ARG A 232 -0.15 -10.68 -6.76
C ARG A 232 0.35 -11.13 -5.40
N MET A 233 0.01 -12.35 -5.03
CA MET A 233 0.66 -13.06 -3.94
C MET A 233 1.50 -14.20 -4.51
N VAL A 234 2.73 -14.31 -4.01
CA VAL A 234 3.75 -15.22 -4.53
C VAL A 234 4.60 -15.78 -3.40
N ASN A 235 5.32 -16.86 -3.69
CA ASN A 235 6.34 -17.42 -2.82
C ASN A 235 7.74 -17.16 -3.39
N GLU A 236 8.78 -17.58 -2.67
CA GLU A 236 10.18 -17.34 -3.05
C GLU A 236 10.53 -18.00 -4.39
N GLU A 237 10.01 -19.21 -4.61
CA GLU A 237 10.17 -19.98 -5.86
C GLU A 237 9.63 -19.26 -7.10
N ASP A 238 8.75 -18.28 -6.94
CA ASP A 238 8.11 -17.54 -8.03
C ASP A 238 8.88 -16.25 -8.41
N VAL A 239 9.89 -15.88 -7.63
CA VAL A 239 10.65 -14.64 -7.82
C VAL A 239 11.74 -14.89 -8.87
N LYS A 240 11.57 -14.33 -10.08
CA LYS A 240 12.49 -14.51 -11.22
C LYS A 240 13.92 -13.97 -11.01
N TYR A 241 14.15 -13.17 -9.96
CA TYR A 241 15.46 -12.66 -9.57
C TYR A 241 15.64 -12.91 -8.08
N PRO A 242 16.78 -13.47 -7.63
CA PRO A 242 17.01 -13.67 -6.20
C PRO A 242 16.84 -12.34 -5.47
N LEU A 243 16.05 -12.36 -4.39
CA LEU A 243 15.87 -11.18 -3.55
C LEU A 243 17.26 -10.79 -3.02
N VAL A 244 17.74 -9.62 -3.41
CA VAL A 244 18.94 -9.02 -2.82
C VAL A 244 18.63 -8.77 -1.35
N GLY A 245 18.97 -9.73 -0.48
CA GLY A 245 18.59 -9.73 0.93
C GLY A 245 18.48 -11.10 1.60
N ALA A 246 18.45 -12.21 0.84
CA ALA A 246 18.44 -13.56 1.42
C ALA A 246 19.78 -13.98 2.08
N TYR A 247 20.80 -13.13 2.03
CA TYR A 247 22.07 -13.30 2.76
C TYR A 247 22.28 -12.10 3.70
N HIS A 248 22.36 -12.38 5.00
CA HIS A 248 22.61 -11.48 6.15
C HIS A 248 21.39 -10.92 6.90
N PHE A 249 20.66 -11.82 7.57
CA PHE A 249 19.67 -11.52 8.61
C PHE A 249 20.28 -11.10 9.97
N THR A 250 21.55 -10.69 10.04
CA THR A 250 22.21 -10.34 11.32
C THR A 250 22.81 -8.94 11.40
N THR A 251 22.93 -8.19 10.30
CA THR A 251 23.60 -6.86 10.30
C THR A 251 22.66 -5.67 10.15
N GLY A 252 21.44 -5.84 9.63
CA GLY A 252 20.48 -4.74 9.43
C GLY A 252 19.89 -4.15 10.71
N ILE A 253 19.71 -4.97 11.75
CA ILE A 253 19.23 -4.51 13.07
C ILE A 253 20.31 -3.67 13.76
N ILE A 254 21.59 -3.99 13.54
CA ILE A 254 22.72 -3.25 14.15
C ILE A 254 22.86 -1.86 13.52
N LEU A 255 22.71 -1.71 12.20
CA LEU A 255 22.79 -0.40 11.55
C LEU A 255 21.63 0.54 11.89
N SER A 256 20.39 0.02 12.00
CA SER A 256 19.24 0.85 12.39
C SER A 256 19.31 1.24 13.88
N LEU A 257 19.79 0.35 14.76
CA LEU A 257 20.05 0.68 16.17
C LEU A 257 21.25 1.62 16.35
N ILE A 258 22.30 1.52 15.54
CA ILE A 258 23.42 2.48 15.56
C ILE A 258 22.95 3.85 15.11
N TYR A 259 22.12 3.94 14.06
CA TYR A 259 21.58 5.23 13.58
C TYR A 259 20.62 5.88 14.57
N LEU A 260 19.75 5.08 15.23
CA LEU A 260 18.87 5.55 16.29
C LEU A 260 19.64 5.96 17.56
N LYS A 261 20.73 5.26 17.92
CA LYS A 261 21.54 5.57 19.11
C LYS A 261 22.51 6.74 18.89
N ALA A 262 22.97 6.96 17.66
CA ALA A 262 23.74 8.14 17.28
C ALA A 262 22.90 9.42 17.32
N ASN A 263 21.62 9.37 16.89
CA ASN A 263 20.72 10.51 16.98
C ASN A 263 20.26 10.82 18.42
N GLN A 264 20.07 9.81 19.28
CA GLN A 264 19.74 10.05 20.69
C GLN A 264 20.91 10.60 21.53
N ASN A 265 22.16 10.37 21.11
CA ASN A 265 23.32 10.95 21.77
C ASN A 265 23.60 12.40 21.31
N ASN A 266 23.24 12.77 20.08
CA ASN A 266 23.36 14.15 19.59
C ASN A 266 22.32 15.10 20.19
N GLU A 267 21.16 14.61 20.62
CA GLU A 267 20.17 15.42 21.36
C GLU A 267 20.54 15.60 22.84
N LYS A 268 21.44 14.77 23.40
CA LYS A 268 21.89 14.89 24.79
C LYS A 268 23.18 15.69 24.97
N THR A 269 23.93 15.97 23.90
CA THR A 269 25.15 16.80 23.93
C THR A 269 24.91 18.26 23.53
N SER A 270 23.71 18.62 23.04
CA SER A 270 23.34 20.01 22.75
C SER A 270 22.69 20.76 23.92
N ASP A 271 22.39 20.09 25.04
CA ASP A 271 21.71 20.65 26.22
C ASP A 271 22.64 20.83 27.45
N GLN A 272 23.96 20.64 27.27
CA GLN A 272 24.98 20.92 28.29
C GLN A 272 26.14 21.71 27.69
N GLY A 273 25.91 23.00 27.46
CA GLY A 273 26.97 23.89 27.02
C GLY A 273 26.49 25.25 26.56
N ASP A 274 25.81 26.00 27.44
CA ASP A 274 25.93 27.47 27.47
C ASP A 274 25.18 28.04 28.69
N SER A 275 25.82 27.91 29.84
CA SER A 275 25.58 28.79 30.98
C SER A 275 26.89 29.47 31.30
N ASN A 276 27.10 30.69 30.78
CA ASN A 276 27.70 31.82 31.50
C ASN A 276 28.04 32.98 30.53
N TRP A 277 27.07 33.86 30.24
CA TRP A 277 27.33 35.26 29.86
C TRP A 277 26.17 36.14 30.33
N LYS A 278 26.09 36.32 31.65
CA LYS A 278 25.49 37.51 32.26
C LYS A 278 26.61 38.21 33.00
N ASP A 279 27.31 39.09 32.29
CA ASP A 279 27.96 40.28 32.85
C ASP A 279 28.43 41.16 31.67
N LEU A 280 28.15 42.46 31.79
CA LEU A 280 28.61 43.61 31.00
C LEU A 280 27.62 44.19 29.96
N TYR A 281 26.95 45.26 30.44
CA TYR A 281 26.22 46.36 29.76
C TYR A 281 24.88 46.05 29.08
#